data_AF-A0A963W7Y2-F1
#
_entry.id   AF-A0A963W7Y2-F1
#
_cell.length_a   1.000
_cell.length_b   1.000
_cell.length_c   1.000
_cell.angle_alpha   90.00
_cell.angle_beta   90.00
_cell.angle_gamma   90.00
#
_symmetry.space_group_name_H-M   'P 1'
#
loop_
_entity.id
_entity.type
_entity.pdbx_description
1 polymer ?
#
loop_
_entity_poly.entity_id
_entity_poly.type
_entity_poly.pdbx_seq_one_letter_code
_entity_poly.pdbx_strand_id
1 'polypeptide(L)'
;SGKVPFSHLIYPLPITGGLGVHLTLDMAGQARFGPDVEWIGERDYAVDPARRDEFVAAARRIWPGLEAERLTPAYAGIRPNIGGPNAPQMADFRIDGSGQHGLPGLVCLFGIDSPGLTSSLAIGDHVAAILA
;
A
#
# COMPACT_ATOMS: atom_id res chain seq x y z
N SER A 1 0.75 -13.74 -17.01
CA SER A 1 1.52 -14.74 -16.22
C SER A 1 2.82 -15.13 -16.92
N GLY A 2 3.73 -15.83 -16.25
CA GLY A 2 4.98 -16.38 -16.81
C GLY A 2 6.24 -15.88 -16.12
N LYS A 3 7.39 -16.50 -16.44
CA LYS A 3 8.68 -16.18 -15.83
C LYS A 3 9.03 -14.70 -16.04
N VAL A 4 9.53 -14.07 -14.99
CA VAL A 4 10.04 -12.69 -15.01
C VAL A 4 11.56 -12.68 -14.90
N PRO A 5 12.25 -11.67 -15.47
CA PRO A 5 13.71 -11.60 -15.47
C PRO A 5 14.29 -11.01 -14.17
N PHE A 6 13.48 -10.89 -13.11
CA PHE A 6 13.85 -10.19 -11.87
C PHE A 6 13.88 -11.15 -10.68
N SER A 7 14.84 -10.94 -9.77
CA SER A 7 14.99 -11.67 -8.51
C SER A 7 14.84 -10.77 -7.27
N HIS A 8 14.59 -9.48 -7.49
CA HIS A 8 14.47 -8.47 -6.44
C HIS A 8 13.23 -7.61 -6.68
N LEU A 9 12.74 -6.98 -5.62
CA LEU A 9 11.71 -5.96 -5.71
C LEU A 9 12.30 -4.70 -6.37
N ILE A 10 11.55 -4.04 -7.25
CA ILE A 10 12.02 -2.86 -7.98
C ILE A 10 11.07 -1.70 -7.71
N TYR A 11 11.61 -0.66 -7.09
CA TYR A 11 10.90 0.58 -6.76
C TYR A 11 11.44 1.73 -7.62
N PRO A 12 10.61 2.35 -8.47
CA PRO A 12 10.97 3.61 -9.12
C PRO A 12 11.18 4.73 -8.10
N LEU A 13 11.77 5.84 -8.54
CA LEU A 13 11.84 7.04 -7.72
C LEU A 13 10.42 7.52 -7.36
N PRO A 14 10.20 8.00 -6.13
CA PRO A 14 8.88 8.47 -5.70
C PRO A 14 8.32 9.58 -6.59
N ILE A 15 7.01 9.63 -6.70
CA ILE A 15 6.25 10.71 -7.36
C ILE A 15 5.34 11.37 -6.32
N THR A 16 4.77 12.54 -6.62
CA THR A 16 3.80 13.18 -5.73
C THR A 16 2.65 12.23 -5.43
N GLY A 17 2.37 11.97 -4.13
CA GLY A 17 1.28 11.11 -3.68
C GLY A 17 1.60 9.61 -3.54
N GLY A 18 2.83 9.15 -3.81
CA GLY A 18 3.23 7.78 -3.53
C GLY A 18 4.53 7.32 -4.19
N LEU A 19 4.84 6.03 -4.06
CA LEU A 19 6.03 5.41 -4.69
C LEU A 19 5.86 5.14 -6.19
N GLY A 20 4.63 5.28 -6.71
CA GLY A 20 4.27 4.78 -8.04
C GLY A 20 4.17 3.26 -8.09
N VAL A 21 3.77 2.76 -9.25
CA VAL A 21 3.67 1.33 -9.55
C VAL A 21 5.06 0.71 -9.47
N HIS A 22 5.27 -0.18 -8.51
CA HIS A 22 6.51 -0.93 -8.33
C HIS A 22 6.33 -2.41 -8.69
N LEU A 23 7.44 -3.14 -8.82
CA LEU A 23 7.43 -4.59 -9.02
C LEU A 23 7.73 -5.27 -7.70
N THR A 24 6.79 -6.11 -7.24
CA THR A 24 7.01 -7.05 -6.14
C THR A 24 7.01 -8.49 -6.62
N LEU A 25 7.57 -9.38 -5.82
CA LEU A 25 7.55 -10.82 -6.02
C LEU A 25 6.80 -11.44 -4.84
N ASP A 26 5.87 -12.35 -5.12
CA ASP A 26 5.31 -13.19 -4.07
C ASP A 26 6.28 -14.32 -3.68
N MET A 27 5.91 -15.11 -2.67
CA MET A 27 6.72 -16.21 -2.16
C MET A 27 6.98 -17.32 -3.19
N ALA A 28 6.18 -17.39 -4.26
CA ALA A 28 6.37 -18.31 -5.37
C ALA A 28 7.18 -17.68 -6.53
N GLY A 29 7.67 -16.45 -6.36
CA GLY A 29 8.42 -15.70 -7.37
C GLY A 29 7.57 -15.11 -8.49
N GLN A 30 6.25 -15.04 -8.34
CA GLN A 30 5.41 -14.39 -9.34
C GLN A 30 5.46 -12.88 -9.16
N ALA A 31 5.66 -12.15 -10.26
CA ALA A 31 5.69 -10.70 -10.25
C ALA A 31 4.30 -10.10 -10.17
N ARG A 32 4.19 -9.01 -9.42
CA ARG A 32 3.01 -8.14 -9.37
C ARG A 32 3.45 -6.69 -9.56
N PHE A 33 2.72 -5.98 -10.40
CA PHE A 33 2.87 -4.55 -10.57
C PHE A 33 1.81 -3.85 -9.74
N GLY A 34 2.21 -2.83 -9.00
CA GLY A 34 1.30 -1.99 -8.22
C GLY A 34 1.92 -1.53 -6.92
N PRO A 35 1.08 -1.02 -6.00
CA PRO A 35 -0.24 -0.50 -6.31
C PRO A 35 -0.11 0.86 -7.02
N ASP A 36 -1.18 1.28 -7.67
CA ASP A 36 -1.42 2.68 -7.99
C ASP A 36 -2.11 3.38 -6.80
N VAL A 37 -2.68 4.55 -7.06
CA VAL A 37 -3.38 5.35 -6.05
C VAL A 37 -4.73 5.79 -6.60
N GLU A 38 -5.77 5.62 -5.79
CA GLU A 38 -7.11 6.11 -6.04
C GLU A 38 -7.79 6.41 -4.70
N TRP A 39 -8.52 7.52 -4.65
CA TRP A 39 -9.35 7.88 -3.52
C TRP A 39 -10.79 7.45 -3.79
N ILE A 40 -11.34 6.65 -2.88
CA ILE A 40 -12.68 6.07 -2.99
C ILE A 40 -13.54 6.53 -1.82
N GLY A 41 -14.84 6.71 -2.07
CA GLY A 41 -15.82 7.06 -1.03
C GLY A 41 -16.42 5.84 -0.31
N GLU A 42 -16.35 4.66 -0.93
CA GLU A 42 -16.91 3.41 -0.42
C GLU A 42 -15.88 2.29 -0.51
N ARG A 43 -16.09 1.23 0.29
CA ARG A 43 -15.21 0.06 0.30
C ARG A 43 -15.50 -0.81 -0.91
N ASP A 44 -14.77 -0.56 -2.00
CA ASP A 44 -14.77 -1.40 -3.20
C ASP A 44 -13.37 -1.99 -3.44
N TYR A 45 -13.33 -3.29 -3.68
CA TYR A 45 -12.10 -4.06 -3.94
C TYR A 45 -12.06 -4.61 -5.37
N ALA A 46 -13.02 -4.24 -6.22
CA ALA A 46 -13.00 -4.57 -7.63
C ALA A 46 -11.74 -3.99 -8.30
N VAL A 47 -11.08 -4.81 -9.12
CA VAL A 47 -9.96 -4.34 -9.95
C VAL A 47 -10.54 -3.87 -11.27
N ASP A 48 -10.55 -2.56 -11.49
CA ASP A 48 -11.09 -1.97 -12.72
C ASP A 48 -10.20 -2.32 -13.94
N PRO A 49 -10.73 -3.08 -14.92
CA PRO A 49 -10.00 -3.41 -16.14
C PRO A 49 -9.58 -2.19 -16.97
N ALA A 50 -10.29 -1.05 -16.84
CA ALA A 50 -9.96 0.16 -17.58
C ALA A 50 -8.59 0.75 -17.19
N ARG A 51 -8.07 0.42 -16.01
CA ARG A 51 -6.75 0.87 -15.53
C ARG A 51 -5.58 0.11 -16.14
N ARG A 52 -5.85 -0.95 -16.92
CA ARG A 52 -4.83 -1.81 -17.52
C ARG A 52 -3.76 -1.03 -18.28
N ASP A 53 -4.16 -0.06 -19.09
CA ASP A 53 -3.23 0.69 -19.95
C ASP A 53 -2.24 1.53 -19.13
N GLU A 54 -2.67 2.10 -18.00
CA GLU A 54 -1.81 2.82 -17.06
C GLU A 54 -0.78 1.89 -16.41
N PHE A 55 -1.21 0.70 -15.97
CA PHE A 55 -0.29 -0.30 -15.42
C PHE A 55 0.69 -0.80 -16.48
N VAL A 56 0.27 -1.03 -17.72
CA VAL A 56 1.17 -1.43 -18.81
C VAL A 56 2.23 -0.36 -19.05
N ALA A 57 1.82 0.91 -19.12
CA ALA A 57 2.74 2.02 -19.31
C ALA A 57 3.75 2.13 -18.15
N ALA A 58 3.29 2.02 -16.91
CA ALA A 58 4.17 2.07 -15.74
C ALA A 58 5.10 0.85 -15.66
N ALA A 59 4.58 -0.36 -15.88
CA ALA A 59 5.33 -1.60 -15.88
C ALA A 59 6.43 -1.61 -16.95
N ARG A 60 6.18 -1.03 -18.13
CA ARG A 60 7.19 -0.89 -19.20
C ARG A 60 8.36 0.04 -18.84
N ARG A 61 8.22 0.91 -17.84
CA ARG A 61 9.36 1.67 -17.30
C ARG A 61 10.33 0.78 -16.53
N ILE A 62 9.82 -0.28 -15.90
CA ILE A 62 10.62 -1.28 -15.16
C ILE A 62 11.07 -2.41 -16.12
N TRP A 63 10.18 -2.86 -17.00
CA TRP A 63 10.42 -3.96 -17.93
C TRP A 63 9.97 -3.57 -19.36
N PRO A 64 10.85 -2.93 -20.15
CA PRO A 64 10.49 -2.44 -21.49
C PRO A 64 9.95 -3.51 -22.44
N GLY A 65 10.44 -4.74 -22.31
CA GLY A 65 10.00 -5.90 -23.10
C GLY A 65 8.71 -6.56 -22.62
N LEU A 66 7.93 -5.95 -21.72
CA LEU A 66 6.66 -6.51 -21.26
C LEU A 66 5.60 -6.49 -22.38
N GLU A 67 5.09 -7.68 -22.69
CA GLU A 67 3.86 -7.91 -23.47
C GLU A 67 2.64 -7.56 -22.61
N ALA A 68 1.76 -6.70 -23.11
CA ALA A 68 0.64 -6.17 -22.34
C ALA A 68 -0.36 -7.28 -21.94
N GLU A 69 -0.49 -8.30 -22.78
CA GLU A 69 -1.39 -9.45 -22.63
C GLU A 69 -0.99 -10.33 -21.44
N ARG A 70 0.27 -10.23 -20.99
CA ARG A 70 0.76 -10.96 -19.83
C ARG A 70 0.33 -10.32 -18.52
N LEU A 71 -0.13 -9.07 -18.53
CA LEU A 71 -0.66 -8.38 -17.37
C LEU A 71 -2.14 -8.76 -17.19
N THR A 72 -2.43 -9.45 -16.09
CA THR A 72 -3.76 -9.89 -15.71
C THR A 72 -4.17 -9.20 -14.41
N PRO A 73 -5.47 -8.84 -14.23
CA PRO A 73 -5.96 -8.34 -12.96
C PRO A 73 -5.58 -9.27 -11.80
N ALA A 74 -5.17 -8.68 -10.67
CA ALA A 74 -4.78 -9.40 -9.47
C ALA A 74 -5.76 -9.11 -8.33
N TYR A 75 -5.45 -8.13 -7.48
CA TYR A 75 -6.29 -7.72 -6.36
C TYR A 75 -6.12 -6.22 -6.09
N ALA A 76 -7.05 -5.66 -5.34
CA ALA A 76 -6.96 -4.32 -4.77
C ALA A 76 -6.84 -4.39 -3.24
N GLY A 77 -6.31 -3.32 -2.64
CA GLY A 77 -6.27 -3.14 -1.19
C GLY A 77 -6.58 -1.68 -0.84
N ILE A 78 -7.27 -1.47 0.27
CA ILE A 78 -7.68 -0.14 0.74
C ILE A 78 -6.83 0.24 1.96
N ARG A 79 -6.25 1.44 1.92
CA ARG A 79 -5.41 1.98 2.98
C ARG A 79 -6.23 2.82 3.95
N PRO A 80 -6.09 2.65 5.28
CA PRO A 80 -6.88 3.39 6.28
C PRO A 80 -6.32 4.80 6.52
N ASN A 81 -6.28 5.65 5.49
CA ASN A 81 -5.65 6.97 5.54
C ASN A 81 -6.48 8.01 6.35
N ILE A 82 -5.81 8.89 7.10
CA ILE A 82 -6.44 9.95 7.93
C ILE A 82 -6.16 11.40 7.47
N GLY A 83 -5.38 11.61 6.40
CA GLY A 83 -5.07 12.93 5.83
C GLY A 83 -6.01 13.37 4.70
N GLY A 84 -6.67 12.43 4.01
CA GLY A 84 -7.54 12.74 2.88
C GLY A 84 -6.79 13.20 1.61
N PRO A 85 -7.51 13.38 0.48
CA PRO A 85 -6.90 13.60 -0.84
C PRO A 85 -6.12 14.91 -1.00
N ASN A 86 -6.46 15.92 -0.19
CA ASN A 86 -5.90 17.26 -0.28
C ASN A 86 -4.88 17.55 0.84
N ALA A 87 -4.48 16.54 1.62
CA ALA A 87 -3.47 16.77 2.65
C ALA A 87 -2.12 17.14 2.03
N PRO A 88 -1.41 18.13 2.60
CA PRO A 88 -0.11 18.57 2.11
C PRO A 88 0.98 17.50 2.30
N GLN A 89 0.76 16.57 3.23
CA GLN A 89 1.66 15.47 3.56
C GLN A 89 0.84 14.24 3.96
N MET A 90 1.40 13.04 3.76
CA MET A 90 0.80 11.84 4.34
C MET A 90 0.76 11.98 5.86
N ALA A 91 -0.40 11.67 6.43
CA ALA A 91 -0.55 11.62 7.87
C ALA A 91 0.23 10.43 8.46
N ASP A 92 0.80 10.64 9.65
CA ASP A 92 1.48 9.58 10.40
C ASP A 92 0.47 8.63 11.06
N PHE A 93 0.96 7.51 11.58
CA PHE A 93 0.17 6.64 12.44
C PHE A 93 -0.30 7.41 13.67
N ARG A 94 -1.55 7.18 14.07
CA ARG A 94 -2.12 7.77 15.28
C ARG A 94 -2.55 6.64 16.22
N ILE A 95 -1.87 6.55 17.36
CA ILE A 95 -2.14 5.58 18.41
C ILE A 95 -2.56 6.36 19.65
N ASP A 96 -3.86 6.40 19.91
CA ASP A 96 -4.44 7.15 21.01
C ASP A 96 -4.75 6.22 22.18
N GLY A 97 -4.31 6.60 23.38
CA GLY A 97 -4.70 5.94 24.63
C GLY A 97 -5.55 6.85 25.53
N SER A 98 -5.71 6.44 26.78
CA SER A 98 -6.50 7.17 27.78
C SER A 98 -6.05 8.62 27.98
N GLY A 99 -4.77 8.93 27.77
CA GLY A 99 -4.24 10.30 27.84
C GLY A 99 -4.80 11.24 26.76
N GLN A 100 -5.27 10.70 25.63
CA GLN A 100 -5.81 11.48 24.51
C GLN A 100 -7.34 11.58 24.57
N HIS A 101 -8.03 10.50 24.95
CA HIS A 101 -9.50 10.42 24.88
C HIS A 101 -10.20 10.24 26.24
N GLY A 102 -9.46 10.02 27.33
CA GLY A 102 -10.02 9.91 28.69
C GLY A 102 -10.73 8.59 29.01
N LEU A 103 -10.57 7.55 28.18
CA LEU A 103 -11.23 6.24 28.37
C LEU A 103 -10.19 5.21 28.84
N PRO A 104 -10.22 4.76 30.11
CA PRO A 104 -9.28 3.77 30.61
C PRO A 104 -9.41 2.42 29.88
N GLY A 105 -8.27 1.80 29.58
CA GLY A 105 -8.22 0.46 28.96
C GLY A 105 -8.58 0.40 27.46
N LEU A 106 -8.86 1.53 26.82
CA LEU A 106 -9.04 1.62 25.37
C LEU A 106 -7.79 2.21 24.71
N VAL A 107 -7.34 1.60 23.61
CA VAL A 107 -6.33 2.16 22.71
C VAL A 107 -6.87 2.08 21.28
N CYS A 108 -6.86 3.20 20.56
CA CYS A 108 -7.35 3.31 19.20
C CYS A 108 -6.19 3.50 18.23
N LEU A 109 -6.11 2.64 17.21
CA LEU A 109 -5.09 2.71 16.16
C LEU A 109 -5.73 3.22 14.87
N PHE A 110 -5.31 4.40 14.43
CA PHE A 110 -5.78 5.04 13.19
C PHE A 110 -4.60 5.23 12.24
N GLY A 111 -4.87 5.25 10.94
CA GLY A 111 -3.82 5.58 9.98
C GLY A 111 -2.81 4.47 9.73
N ILE A 112 -3.02 3.23 10.23
CA ILE A 112 -2.05 2.12 10.10
C ILE A 112 -2.03 1.58 8.66
N ASP A 113 -1.52 2.41 7.76
CA ASP A 113 -1.15 2.10 6.37
C ASP A 113 0.27 1.53 6.32
N SER A 114 0.91 1.45 5.15
CA SER A 114 2.33 1.15 5.00
C SER A 114 3.19 2.16 5.77
N PRO A 115 4.18 1.71 6.56
CA PRO A 115 4.72 0.34 6.66
C PRO A 115 4.16 -0.50 7.82
N GLY A 116 2.84 -0.48 8.06
CA GLY A 116 2.17 -1.05 9.24
C GLY A 116 2.40 -2.54 9.49
N LEU A 117 2.49 -3.35 8.41
CA LEU A 117 2.86 -4.77 8.54
C LEU A 117 4.29 -4.92 9.06
N THR A 118 5.23 -4.16 8.48
CA THR A 118 6.64 -4.17 8.87
C THR A 118 6.83 -3.69 10.32
N SER A 119 6.05 -2.69 10.75
CA SER A 119 6.12 -2.14 12.11
C SER A 119 5.18 -2.83 13.11
N SER A 120 4.51 -3.91 12.74
CA SER A 120 3.44 -4.52 13.54
C SER A 120 3.87 -4.92 14.95
N LEU A 121 5.06 -5.50 15.11
CA LEU A 121 5.59 -5.88 16.43
C LEU A 121 5.87 -4.66 17.31
N ALA A 122 6.50 -3.62 16.75
CA ALA A 122 6.78 -2.38 17.46
C ALA A 122 5.50 -1.63 17.85
N ILE A 123 4.47 -1.68 16.99
CA ILE A 123 3.13 -1.18 17.31
C ILE A 123 2.55 -1.96 18.50
N GLY A 124 2.67 -3.29 18.51
CA GLY A 124 2.23 -4.14 19.61
C GLY A 124 2.89 -3.78 20.94
N ASP A 125 4.21 -3.62 20.95
CA ASP A 125 4.97 -3.22 22.14
C ASP A 125 4.54 -1.83 22.63
N HIS A 126 4.31 -0.88 21.72
CA HIS A 126 3.84 0.46 22.06
C HIS A 126 2.44 0.45 22.68
N VAL A 127 1.53 -0.34 22.12
CA VAL A 127 0.17 -0.52 22.67
C VAL A 127 0.22 -1.17 24.05
N ALA A 128 1.06 -2.19 24.25
CA ALA A 128 1.23 -2.83 25.55
C ALA A 128 1.76 -1.84 26.61
N ALA A 129 2.71 -0.97 26.25
CA ALA A 129 3.23 0.06 27.13
C ALA A 129 2.18 1.13 27.50
N ILE A 130 1.26 1.47 26.59
CA ILE A 130 0.14 2.39 26.88
C ILE A 130 -0.86 1.78 27.88
N LEU A 131 -1.01 0.45 27.86
CA LEU A 131 -1.97 -0.28 28.69
C LEU A 131 -1.42 -0.70 30.07
N ALA A 132 -0.12 -0.57 30.29
CA ALA A 132 0.55 -0.89 31.56
C ALA A 132 0.25 0.16 32.64
#